data_AF-A0A497IHM7-F1
#
_entry.id   AF-A0A497IHM7-F1
#
_cell.length_a   1.000
_cell.length_b   1.000
_cell.length_c   1.000
_cell.angle_alpha   90.00
_cell.angle_beta   90.00
_cell.angle_gamma   90.00
#
_symmetry.space_group_name_H-M   'P 1'
#
loop_
_entity.id
_entity.type
_entity.pdbx_description
1 polymer ?
#
loop_
_entity_poly.entity_id
_entity_poly.type
_entity_poly.pdbx_seq_one_letter_code
_entity_poly.pdbx_strand_id
1 'polypeptide(L)'
;MSRQYGKELRLFILNREGKELFEWADKLSPTLAEKVKSAVACALSGCSKGTFLWNVFYYYGCDAEKVREELRQEYKEKGTIEMGKRWGFNYHTIQEGLKKLGIEIKPRIYNNAPYGLASDAFKKYGGIKAVLKRYSMTQFSKICKISHTTLSQYLRKQGYYYDRKERKWRVKGEK
;
A
#
# COMPACT_ATOMS: atom_id res chain seq x y z
N MET A 1 10.87 19.06 39.85
CA MET A 1 9.57 18.52 39.38
C MET A 1 9.79 17.19 38.66
N SER A 2 9.57 16.07 39.34
CA SER A 2 9.66 14.73 38.74
C SER A 2 8.47 14.50 37.81
N ARG A 3 8.73 14.30 36.51
CA ARG A 3 7.72 13.80 35.57
C ARG A 3 7.37 12.36 35.97
N GLN A 4 6.21 12.16 36.57
CA GLN A 4 5.65 10.82 36.75
C GLN A 4 5.34 10.25 35.36
N TYR A 5 6.21 9.36 34.88
CA TYR A 5 5.88 8.50 33.76
C TYR A 5 4.80 7.53 34.24
N GLY A 6 3.54 7.82 33.89
CA GLY A 6 2.45 6.90 34.14
C GLY A 6 2.78 5.53 33.55
N LYS A 7 2.62 4.46 34.34
CA LYS A 7 2.81 3.09 33.86
C LYS A 7 1.75 2.81 32.79
N GLU A 8 2.19 2.66 31.55
CA GLU A 8 1.32 2.35 30.42
C GLU A 8 0.89 0.87 30.51
N LEU A 9 -0.36 0.64 30.91
CA LEU A 9 -0.96 -0.70 30.89
C LEU A 9 -1.29 -1.06 29.44
N ARG A 10 -0.53 -1.99 28.86
CA ARG A 10 -0.84 -2.56 27.55
C ARG A 10 -1.82 -3.71 27.73
N LEU A 11 -3.07 -3.45 27.36
CA LEU A 11 -4.10 -4.47 27.31
C LEU A 11 -3.89 -5.32 26.05
N PHE A 12 -3.66 -6.62 26.23
CA PHE A 12 -3.71 -7.58 25.13
C PHE A 12 -5.09 -8.21 25.12
N ILE A 13 -5.85 -7.94 24.07
CA ILE A 13 -7.19 -8.50 23.85
C ILE A 13 -7.19 -9.25 22.52
N LEU A 14 -7.88 -10.40 22.50
CA LEU A 14 -8.10 -11.14 21.26
C LEU A 14 -9.07 -10.37 20.36
N ASN A 15 -8.96 -10.57 19.04
CA ASN A 15 -9.83 -9.89 18.07
C ASN A 15 -11.32 -10.07 18.38
N ARG A 16 -11.72 -11.29 18.77
CA ARG A 16 -13.11 -11.61 19.14
C ARG A 16 -13.55 -10.84 20.38
N GLU A 17 -12.74 -10.85 21.43
CA GLU A 17 -13.02 -10.14 22.68
C GLU A 17 -13.11 -8.63 22.45
N GLY A 18 -12.26 -8.07 21.60
CA GLY A 18 -12.31 -6.65 21.27
C GLY A 18 -13.60 -6.24 20.57
N LYS A 19 -14.10 -7.05 19.62
CA LYS A 19 -15.41 -6.81 19.00
C LYS A 19 -16.54 -6.86 20.03
N GLU A 20 -16.57 -7.92 20.85
CA GLU A 20 -17.58 -8.10 21.90
C GLU A 20 -17.56 -6.94 22.92
N LEU A 21 -16.36 -6.48 23.33
CA LEU A 21 -16.19 -5.33 24.22
C LEU A 21 -16.62 -4.01 23.58
N PHE A 22 -16.38 -3.83 22.28
CA PHE A 22 -16.79 -2.63 21.55
C PHE A 22 -18.32 -2.52 21.48
N GLU A 23 -19.01 -3.63 21.21
CA GLU A 23 -20.47 -3.72 21.21
C GLU A 23 -21.05 -3.58 22.63
N TRP A 24 -20.44 -4.24 23.61
CA TRP A 24 -20.85 -4.14 25.01
C TRP A 24 -20.79 -2.71 25.54
N ALA A 25 -19.82 -1.91 25.09
CA ALA A 25 -19.64 -0.52 25.50
C ALA A 25 -20.88 0.36 25.24
N ASP A 26 -21.74 0.01 24.28
CA ASP A 26 -22.99 0.73 24.00
C ASP A 26 -24.02 0.63 25.13
N LYS A 27 -23.84 -0.28 26.09
CA LYS A 27 -24.67 -0.41 27.29
C LYS A 27 -24.28 0.61 28.39
N LEU A 28 -23.18 1.34 28.21
CA LEU A 28 -22.66 2.31 29.16
C LEU A 28 -23.21 3.71 28.87
N SER A 29 -22.94 4.66 29.78
CA SER A 29 -23.20 6.08 29.49
C SER A 29 -22.38 6.54 28.28
N PRO A 30 -22.86 7.49 27.45
CA PRO A 30 -22.19 7.88 26.21
C PRO A 30 -20.71 8.26 26.37
N THR A 31 -20.39 8.99 27.45
CA THR A 31 -19.00 9.39 27.75
C THR A 31 -18.11 8.20 28.10
N LEU A 32 -18.65 7.20 28.80
CA LEU A 32 -17.90 6.00 29.17
C LEU A 32 -17.79 5.04 27.98
N ALA A 33 -18.86 4.89 27.19
CA ALA A 33 -18.87 4.13 25.94
C ALA A 33 -17.76 4.58 25.00
N GLU A 34 -17.63 5.90 24.77
CA GLU A 34 -16.58 6.46 23.91
C GLU A 34 -15.17 6.15 24.42
N LYS A 35 -14.95 6.27 25.74
CA LYS A 35 -13.65 5.95 26.34
C LYS A 35 -13.29 4.47 26.18
N VAL A 36 -14.25 3.57 26.40
CA VAL A 36 -14.04 2.12 26.27
C VAL A 36 -13.79 1.76 24.80
N LYS A 37 -14.66 2.21 23.88
CA LYS A 37 -14.49 1.99 22.42
C LYS A 37 -13.15 2.50 21.92
N SER A 38 -12.74 3.69 22.35
CA SER A 38 -11.43 4.24 21.99
C SER A 38 -10.28 3.40 22.52
N ALA A 39 -10.38 2.88 23.76
CA ALA A 39 -9.34 2.04 24.35
C ALA A 39 -9.22 0.68 23.66
N VAL A 40 -10.35 0.06 23.32
CA VAL A 40 -10.41 -1.20 22.55
C VAL A 40 -9.77 -1.01 21.17
N ALA A 41 -10.12 0.08 20.47
CA ALA A 41 -9.51 0.41 19.18
C ALA A 41 -7.99 0.62 19.30
N CYS A 42 -7.50 1.27 20.36
CA CYS A 42 -6.06 1.40 20.62
C CYS A 42 -5.39 0.04 20.82
N ALA A 43 -5.99 -0.84 21.62
CA ALA A 43 -5.43 -2.14 21.94
C ALA A 43 -5.34 -3.05 20.71
N LEU A 44 -6.39 -3.11 19.89
CA LEU A 44 -6.41 -3.96 18.69
C LEU A 44 -5.58 -3.41 17.52
N SER A 45 -5.59 -2.09 17.31
CA SER A 45 -4.78 -1.47 16.26
C SER A 45 -3.30 -1.36 16.63
N GLY A 46 -2.97 -1.46 17.93
CA GLY A 46 -1.63 -1.19 18.46
C GLY A 46 -1.17 0.26 18.22
N CYS A 47 -2.11 1.19 18.03
CA CYS A 47 -1.84 2.56 17.65
C CYS A 47 -2.66 3.55 18.49
N SER A 48 -2.16 4.77 18.66
CA SER A 48 -2.84 5.82 19.43
C SER A 48 -4.07 6.39 18.71
N LYS A 49 -4.97 7.01 19.48
CA LYS A 49 -6.15 7.72 18.98
C LYS A 49 -5.78 8.73 17.89
N GLY A 50 -6.57 8.76 16.81
CA GLY A 50 -6.39 9.66 15.67
C GLY A 50 -5.36 9.18 14.63
N THR A 51 -4.73 8.03 14.82
CA THR A 51 -3.94 7.39 13.76
C THR A 51 -4.84 6.66 12.75
N PHE A 52 -4.31 6.39 11.56
CA PHE A 52 -5.05 5.68 10.50
C PHE A 52 -5.64 4.35 10.98
N LEU A 53 -4.81 3.45 11.52
CA LEU A 53 -5.31 2.15 11.98
C LEU A 53 -6.30 2.30 13.14
N TRP A 54 -6.08 3.23 14.07
CA TRP A 54 -7.06 3.49 15.13
C TRP A 54 -8.41 3.93 14.55
N ASN A 55 -8.43 4.89 13.60
CA ASN A 55 -9.65 5.38 12.96
C ASN A 55 -10.39 4.24 12.24
N VAL A 56 -9.66 3.38 11.53
CA VAL A 56 -10.25 2.25 10.80
C VAL A 56 -10.86 1.23 11.75
N PHE A 57 -10.12 0.80 12.78
CA PHE A 57 -10.64 -0.14 13.77
C PHE A 57 -11.85 0.43 14.48
N TYR A 58 -11.80 1.70 14.89
CA TYR A 58 -12.94 2.35 15.52
C TYR A 58 -14.16 2.41 14.57
N TYR A 59 -13.96 2.80 13.31
CA TYR A 59 -15.03 2.89 12.31
C TYR A 59 -15.72 1.55 12.02
N TYR A 60 -14.94 0.47 11.94
CA TYR A 60 -15.46 -0.88 11.69
C TYR A 60 -15.81 -1.66 12.96
N GLY A 61 -16.02 -0.96 14.09
CA GLY A 61 -16.49 -1.58 15.33
C GLY A 61 -15.51 -2.58 15.95
N CYS A 62 -14.21 -2.37 15.71
CA CYS A 62 -13.13 -3.25 16.14
C CYS A 62 -13.21 -4.69 15.62
N ASP A 63 -13.97 -4.92 14.54
CA ASP A 63 -13.99 -6.18 13.82
C ASP A 63 -12.73 -6.32 12.95
N ALA A 64 -11.71 -7.00 13.48
CA ALA A 64 -10.41 -7.13 12.84
C ALA A 64 -10.44 -7.86 11.49
N GLU A 65 -11.38 -8.80 11.30
CA GLU A 65 -11.53 -9.51 10.02
C GLU A 65 -12.11 -8.59 8.97
N LYS A 66 -13.21 -7.89 9.31
CA LYS A 66 -13.82 -6.89 8.45
C LYS A 66 -12.86 -5.76 8.08
N VAL A 67 -12.09 -5.26 9.06
CA VAL A 67 -11.05 -4.24 8.81
C VAL A 67 -10.07 -4.70 7.73
N ARG A 68 -9.56 -5.94 7.82
CA ARG A 68 -8.59 -6.47 6.84
C ARG A 68 -9.22 -6.64 5.46
N GLU A 69 -10.43 -7.17 5.42
CA GLU A 69 -11.16 -7.39 4.16
C GLU A 69 -11.44 -6.07 3.44
N GLU A 70 -12.03 -5.11 4.14
CA GLU A 70 -12.40 -3.79 3.63
C GLU A 70 -11.18 -3.00 3.16
N LEU A 71 -10.12 -2.95 3.96
CA LEU A 71 -8.90 -2.25 3.57
C LEU A 71 -8.19 -2.93 2.39
N ARG A 72 -8.22 -4.26 2.30
CA ARG A 72 -7.67 -5.00 1.16
C ARG A 72 -8.46 -4.70 -0.11
N GLN A 73 -9.78 -4.68 -0.03
CA GLN A 73 -10.64 -4.39 -1.17
C GLN A 73 -10.47 -2.93 -1.62
N GLU A 74 -10.50 -1.99 -0.67
CA GLU A 74 -10.32 -0.58 -0.96
C GLU A 74 -8.95 -0.30 -1.60
N TYR A 75 -7.88 -0.94 -1.10
CA TYR A 75 -6.56 -0.82 -1.70
C TYR A 75 -6.54 -1.35 -3.15
N LYS A 76 -7.19 -2.48 -3.44
CA LYS A 76 -7.27 -3.04 -4.79
C LYS A 76 -7.99 -2.10 -5.76
N GLU A 77 -9.06 -1.47 -5.32
CA GLU A 77 -9.90 -0.61 -6.17
C GLU A 77 -9.32 0.79 -6.36
N LYS A 78 -8.85 1.40 -5.27
CA LYS A 78 -8.56 2.84 -5.22
C LYS A 78 -7.07 3.15 -5.02
N GLY A 79 -6.32 2.21 -4.45
CA GLY A 79 -4.92 2.40 -4.08
C GLY A 79 -4.72 3.39 -2.92
N THR A 80 -3.46 3.54 -2.48
CA THR A 80 -3.13 4.30 -1.25
C THR A 80 -3.37 5.80 -1.33
N ILE A 81 -3.38 6.39 -2.55
CA ILE A 81 -3.59 7.83 -2.73
C ILE A 81 -5.04 8.21 -2.45
N GLU A 82 -5.98 7.51 -3.08
CA GLU A 82 -7.42 7.78 -2.89
C GLU A 82 -7.89 7.34 -1.50
N MET A 83 -7.35 6.23 -0.96
CA MET A 83 -7.54 5.89 0.45
C MET A 83 -7.07 7.02 1.38
N GLY A 84 -5.93 7.65 1.08
CA GLY A 84 -5.42 8.78 1.85
C GLY A 84 -6.39 9.95 1.90
N LYS A 85 -7.06 10.26 0.77
CA LYS A 85 -8.10 11.29 0.73
C LYS A 85 -9.32 10.92 1.58
N ARG A 86 -9.81 9.68 1.48
CA ARG A 86 -10.97 9.20 2.27
C ARG A 86 -10.69 9.26 3.76
N TRP A 87 -9.54 8.77 4.17
CA TRP A 87 -9.22 8.59 5.59
C TRP A 87 -8.53 9.83 6.20
N GLY A 88 -8.15 10.82 5.41
CA GLY A 88 -7.49 12.04 5.88
C GLY A 88 -6.02 11.86 6.24
N PHE A 89 -5.33 10.89 5.63
CA PHE A 89 -3.92 10.60 5.89
C PHE A 89 -3.09 10.62 4.60
N ASN A 90 -1.79 10.88 4.72
CA ASN A 90 -0.89 10.75 3.59
C ASN A 90 -0.75 9.27 3.15
N TYR A 91 -0.41 9.05 1.89
CA TYR A 91 -0.34 7.71 1.30
C TYR A 91 0.71 6.81 1.98
N HIS A 92 1.78 7.36 2.56
CA HIS A 92 2.79 6.60 3.29
C HIS A 92 2.21 6.02 4.59
N THR A 93 1.43 6.81 5.34
CA THR A 93 0.73 6.36 6.54
C THR A 93 -0.25 5.23 6.22
N ILE A 94 -1.01 5.35 5.11
CA ILE A 94 -1.89 4.28 4.64
C ILE A 94 -1.07 3.02 4.32
N GLN A 95 0.02 3.18 3.57
CA GLN A 95 0.87 2.07 3.16
C GLN A 95 1.45 1.31 4.36
N GLU A 96 1.98 2.01 5.36
CA GLU A 96 2.51 1.39 6.57
C GLU A 96 1.40 0.71 7.40
N GLY A 97 0.20 1.31 7.47
CA GLY A 97 -0.94 0.68 8.12
C GLY A 97 -1.35 -0.64 7.46
N LEU A 98 -1.46 -0.65 6.14
CA LEU A 98 -1.77 -1.87 5.37
C LEU A 98 -0.71 -2.96 5.59
N LYS A 99 0.58 -2.62 5.59
CA LYS A 99 1.66 -3.58 5.89
C LYS A 99 1.57 -4.16 7.28
N LYS A 100 1.28 -3.35 8.30
CA LYS A 100 1.08 -3.81 9.68
C LYS A 100 -0.04 -4.84 9.80
N LEU A 101 -1.04 -4.76 8.93
CA LEU A 101 -2.14 -5.74 8.86
C LEU A 101 -1.84 -6.96 7.99
N GLY A 102 -0.62 -7.08 7.45
CA GLY A 102 -0.25 -8.16 6.53
C GLY A 102 -0.94 -8.07 5.16
N ILE A 103 -1.46 -6.89 4.79
CA ILE A 103 -2.03 -6.67 3.46
C ILE A 103 -0.87 -6.44 2.50
N GLU A 104 -0.74 -7.31 1.51
CA GLU A 104 0.29 -7.20 0.49
C GLU A 104 0.02 -5.98 -0.40
N ILE A 105 1.01 -5.09 -0.45
CA ILE A 105 0.97 -3.87 -1.24
C ILE A 105 1.95 -4.03 -2.38
N LYS A 106 1.52 -3.65 -3.58
CA LYS A 106 2.41 -3.56 -4.73
C LYS A 106 3.64 -2.73 -4.37
N PRO A 107 4.86 -3.20 -4.67
CA PRO A 107 6.05 -2.42 -4.35
C PRO A 107 5.98 -1.06 -5.05
N ARG A 108 6.64 -0.04 -4.49
CA ARG A 108 6.56 1.36 -4.97
C ARG A 108 6.86 1.52 -6.48
N ILE A 109 7.64 0.59 -7.04
CA ILE A 109 8.01 0.54 -8.47
C ILE A 109 6.81 0.21 -9.38
N TYR A 110 5.74 -0.39 -8.84
CA TYR A 110 4.63 -0.99 -9.57
C TYR A 110 3.33 -0.17 -9.55
N ASN A 111 3.22 0.83 -8.66
CA ASN A 111 1.93 1.47 -8.33
C ASN A 111 1.22 2.20 -9.50
N ASN A 112 1.92 2.50 -10.59
CA ASN A 112 1.35 3.20 -11.75
C ASN A 112 1.30 2.36 -13.03
N ALA A 113 1.76 1.11 -13.01
CA ALA A 113 1.93 0.29 -14.20
C ALA A 113 0.88 -0.84 -14.25
N PRO A 114 -0.02 -0.90 -15.26
CA PRO A 114 -0.96 -2.00 -15.45
C PRO A 114 -0.28 -3.36 -15.59
N TYR A 115 1.03 -3.39 -15.92
CA TYR A 115 1.80 -4.61 -16.10
C TYR A 115 2.99 -4.75 -15.13
N GLY A 116 3.05 -3.98 -14.04
CA GLY A 116 4.07 -4.16 -13.00
C GLY A 116 5.49 -3.71 -13.38
N LEU A 117 6.51 -4.56 -13.19
CA LEU A 117 7.90 -4.23 -13.53
C LEU A 117 8.09 -4.12 -15.05
N ALA A 118 9.17 -3.44 -15.44
CA ALA A 118 9.65 -3.47 -16.82
C ALA A 118 9.83 -4.90 -17.34
N SER A 119 10.34 -5.84 -16.53
CA SER A 119 10.49 -7.26 -16.90
C SER A 119 9.18 -7.90 -17.32
N ASP A 120 8.12 -7.67 -16.53
CA ASP A 120 6.82 -8.28 -16.72
C ASP A 120 6.14 -7.71 -17.97
N ALA A 121 6.26 -6.39 -18.16
CA ALA A 121 5.84 -5.73 -19.38
C ALA A 121 6.58 -6.27 -20.61
N PHE A 122 7.91 -6.36 -20.59
CA PHE A 122 8.65 -6.91 -21.73
C PHE A 122 8.25 -8.37 -22.00
N LYS A 123 8.12 -9.22 -20.97
CA LYS A 123 7.73 -10.62 -21.11
C LYS A 123 6.34 -10.76 -21.76
N LYS A 124 5.35 -9.98 -21.30
CA LYS A 124 3.98 -10.00 -21.83
C LYS A 124 3.91 -9.66 -23.33
N TYR A 125 4.80 -8.79 -23.81
CA TYR A 125 4.83 -8.35 -25.21
C TYR A 125 5.85 -9.15 -26.05
N GLY A 126 6.18 -10.37 -25.65
CA GLY A 126 7.04 -11.29 -26.42
C GLY A 126 8.54 -11.08 -26.21
N GLY A 127 8.93 -10.39 -25.13
CA GLY A 127 10.33 -10.10 -24.79
C GLY A 127 10.88 -8.81 -25.39
N ILE A 128 12.12 -8.47 -25.02
CA ILE A 128 12.77 -7.21 -25.41
C ILE A 128 12.87 -7.06 -26.93
N LYS A 129 13.33 -8.11 -27.64
CA LYS A 129 13.50 -8.06 -29.10
C LYS A 129 12.18 -7.80 -29.83
N ALA A 130 11.09 -8.46 -29.42
CA ALA A 130 9.77 -8.28 -30.02
C ALA A 130 9.24 -6.85 -29.78
N VAL A 131 9.40 -6.33 -28.56
CA VAL A 131 8.99 -4.96 -28.22
C VAL A 131 9.77 -3.93 -29.03
N LEU A 132 11.11 -4.04 -29.09
CA LEU A 132 11.96 -3.09 -29.81
C LEU A 132 11.74 -3.13 -31.32
N LYS A 133 11.28 -4.26 -31.89
CA LYS A 133 10.89 -4.37 -33.30
C LYS A 133 9.57 -3.68 -33.59
N ARG A 134 8.62 -3.69 -32.65
CA ARG A 134 7.23 -3.26 -32.86
C ARG A 134 6.92 -1.87 -32.33
N TYR A 135 7.64 -1.39 -31.31
CA TYR A 135 7.32 -0.17 -30.60
C TYR A 135 8.57 0.67 -30.33
N SER A 136 8.44 1.99 -30.44
CA SER A 136 9.38 2.89 -29.78
C SER A 136 9.21 2.82 -28.26
N MET A 137 10.25 3.18 -27.50
CA MET A 137 10.19 3.11 -26.04
C MET A 137 9.15 4.07 -25.44
N THR A 138 8.92 5.22 -26.09
CA THR A 138 7.87 6.17 -25.70
C THR A 138 6.47 5.59 -25.95
N GLN A 139 6.25 4.93 -27.09
CA GLN A 139 4.97 4.25 -27.36
C GLN A 139 4.75 3.10 -26.39
N PHE A 140 5.78 2.27 -26.16
CA PHE A 140 5.70 1.16 -25.23
C PHE A 140 5.40 1.65 -23.80
N SER A 141 6.07 2.71 -23.35
CA SER A 141 5.81 3.38 -22.06
C SER A 141 4.35 3.78 -21.87
N LYS A 142 3.71 4.36 -22.91
CA LYS A 142 2.28 4.72 -22.87
C LYS A 142 1.38 3.48 -22.77
N ILE A 143 1.67 2.45 -23.57
CA ILE A 143 0.89 1.20 -23.61
C ILE A 143 0.97 0.46 -22.26
N CYS A 144 2.17 0.35 -21.69
CA CYS A 144 2.39 -0.36 -20.44
C CYS A 144 2.23 0.49 -19.18
N LYS A 145 1.96 1.80 -19.33
CA LYS A 145 1.98 2.84 -18.31
C LYS A 145 3.16 2.73 -17.33
N ILE A 146 4.32 2.29 -17.82
CA ILE A 146 5.60 2.33 -17.09
C ILE A 146 6.40 3.52 -17.62
N SER A 147 7.06 4.26 -16.72
CA SER A 147 7.94 5.36 -17.10
C SER A 147 9.01 4.91 -18.11
N HIS A 148 9.23 5.72 -19.15
CA HIS A 148 10.27 5.46 -20.15
C HIS A 148 11.67 5.31 -19.51
N THR A 149 11.94 6.02 -18.42
CA THR A 149 13.18 5.94 -17.65
C THR A 149 13.36 4.56 -17.04
N THR A 150 12.31 4.01 -16.43
CA THR A 150 12.33 2.67 -15.81
C THR A 150 12.57 1.59 -16.85
N LEU A 151 11.88 1.69 -18.01
CA LEU A 151 12.09 0.77 -19.13
C LEU A 151 13.52 0.87 -19.67
N SER A 152 14.04 2.08 -19.81
CA SER A 152 15.42 2.34 -20.27
C SER A 152 16.47 1.79 -19.31
N GLN A 153 16.27 1.94 -17.99
CA GLN A 153 17.15 1.38 -16.97
C GLN A 153 17.14 -0.14 -17.01
N TYR A 154 15.97 -0.76 -17.19
CA TYR A 154 15.86 -2.21 -17.34
C TYR A 154 16.65 -2.70 -18.57
N LEU A 155 16.47 -2.07 -19.73
CA LEU A 155 17.22 -2.41 -20.94
C LEU A 155 18.73 -2.35 -20.72
N ARG A 156 19.24 -1.31 -20.05
CA ARG A 156 20.67 -1.18 -19.71
C ARG A 156 21.19 -2.32 -18.84
N LYS A 157 20.40 -2.75 -17.85
CA LYS A 157 20.74 -3.92 -17.02
C LYS A 157 20.77 -5.23 -17.81
N GLN A 158 19.96 -5.32 -18.86
CA GLN A 158 19.93 -6.47 -19.78
C GLN A 158 20.98 -6.36 -20.91
N GLY A 159 21.95 -5.46 -20.78
CA GLY A 159 23.03 -5.31 -21.75
C GLY A 159 22.70 -4.46 -22.98
N TYR A 160 21.54 -3.80 -23.02
CA TYR A 160 21.20 -2.91 -24.14
C TYR A 160 21.74 -1.49 -23.93
N TYR A 161 22.05 -0.80 -25.02
CA TYR A 161 22.36 0.62 -25.02
C TYR A 161 21.52 1.35 -26.08
N TYR A 162 21.33 2.65 -25.89
CA TYR A 162 20.64 3.47 -26.86
C TYR A 162 21.66 4.13 -27.79
N ASP A 163 21.66 3.72 -29.05
CA ASP A 163 22.44 4.36 -30.10
C ASP A 163 21.76 5.68 -30.47
N ARG A 164 22.45 6.79 -30.20
CA ARG A 164 21.95 8.14 -30.50
C ARG A 164 22.01 8.47 -31.99
N LYS A 165 22.96 7.91 -32.73
CA LYS A 165 23.11 8.14 -34.17
C LYS A 165 21.97 7.48 -34.94
N GLU A 166 21.66 6.24 -34.58
CA GLU A 166 20.59 5.47 -35.23
C GLU A 166 19.22 5.63 -34.56
N ARG A 167 19.17 6.29 -33.39
CA ARG A 167 17.98 6.46 -32.55
C ARG A 167 17.30 5.12 -32.19
N LYS A 168 18.10 4.08 -31.94
CA LYS A 168 17.64 2.70 -31.70
C LYS A 168 18.32 2.08 -30.48
N TRP A 169 17.63 1.14 -29.84
CA TRP A 169 18.21 0.31 -28.80
C TRP A 169 18.94 -0.89 -29.44
N ARG A 170 20.19 -1.13 -29.02
CA ARG A 170 21.08 -2.18 -29.52
C ARG A 170 21.62 -3.00 -28.35
N VAL A 171 22.02 -4.24 -28.59
CA VAL A 171 22.69 -5.10 -27.59
C VAL A 171 24.17 -4.73 -27.56
N LYS A 172 24.76 -4.54 -26.38
CA LYS A 172 26.22 -4.41 -26.26
C LYS A 172 26.87 -5.73 -26.68
N GLY A 173 27.62 -5.71 -27.78
CA GLY A 173 28.41 -6.86 -28.23
C GLY A 173 27.88 -7.61 -29.45
N GLU A 174 26.75 -7.22 -30.05
CA GLU A 174 26.41 -7.66 -31.41
C GLU A 174 27.21 -6.78 -32.39
N LYS A 175 28.33 -7.32 -32.90
CA LYS A 175 28.99 -6.83 -34.12
C LYS A 175 28.26 -7.37 -35.34
#